data_AF-A0A803QZE7-F1
#
_entry.id   AF-A0A803QZE7-F1
#
_cell.length_a   1.000
_cell.length_b   1.000
_cell.length_c   1.000
_cell.angle_alpha   90.00
_cell.angle_beta   90.00
_cell.angle_gamma   90.00
#
_symmetry.space_group_name_H-M   'P 1'
#
loop_
_entity.id
_entity.type
_entity.pdbx_description
1 polymer ?
#
loop_
_entity_poly.entity_id
_entity_poly.type
_entity_poly.pdbx_seq_one_letter_code
_entity_poly.pdbx_strand_id
1 'polypeptide(L)'
;MAESISNLQGLLFQLSEPIRKTILETPYTPPETGNISVKAVIDQLLPDKSSRPDSNFSDTRIRNSIKDFSLACALLSSARSPTHELLSWIPLSVSILAESAFCELSKAHCVTFSETNARKIAELGLNYGMMTEENRLIAELIPQVLPSLKDIIQESSVDKSDEVNEFSAASARAPVGFAIVAAYQFRWF
;
A
#
# COMPACT_ATOMS: atom_id res chain seq x y z
N MET A 1 0.73 -21.26 14.73
CA MET A 1 0.08 -20.52 13.63
C MET A 1 -0.75 -19.35 14.16
N ALA A 2 -1.81 -19.58 14.96
CA ALA A 2 -2.63 -18.49 15.52
C ALA A 2 -1.81 -17.47 16.34
N GLU A 3 -0.92 -17.94 17.21
CA GLU A 3 -0.03 -17.07 18.00
C GLU A 3 0.91 -16.24 17.11
N SER A 4 1.50 -16.85 16.09
CA SER A 4 2.36 -16.17 15.11
C SER A 4 1.63 -15.09 14.33
N ILE A 5 0.36 -15.34 13.95
CA ILE A 5 -0.49 -14.36 13.27
C ILE A 5 -0.84 -13.20 14.20
N SER A 6 -1.19 -13.48 15.46
CA SER A 6 -1.44 -12.44 16.47
C SER A 6 -0.19 -11.58 16.72
N ASN A 7 0.99 -12.20 16.77
CA ASN A 7 2.26 -11.47 16.90
C ASN A 7 2.53 -10.58 15.68
N LEU A 8 2.29 -11.09 14.47
CA LEU A 8 2.44 -10.32 13.24
C LEU A 8 1.46 -9.14 13.17
N GLN A 9 0.23 -9.33 13.65
CA GLN A 9 -0.75 -8.25 13.76
C GLN A 9 -0.30 -7.19 14.79
N GLY A 10 0.18 -7.63 15.94
CA GLY A 10 0.74 -6.73 16.96
C GLY A 10 1.91 -5.91 16.40
N LEU A 11 2.78 -6.54 15.62
CA LEU A 11 3.88 -5.88 14.93
C LEU A 11 3.39 -4.86 13.89
N LEU A 12 2.45 -5.22 13.01
CA LEU A 12 1.86 -4.28 12.04
C LEU A 12 1.33 -3.01 12.73
N PHE A 13 0.65 -3.18 13.86
CA PHE A 13 0.18 -2.06 14.64
C PHE A 13 1.36 -1.22 15.17
N GLN A 14 2.35 -1.86 15.80
CA GLN A 14 3.55 -1.17 16.31
C GLN A 14 4.33 -0.41 15.24
N LEU A 15 4.43 -0.98 14.03
CA LEU A 15 5.11 -0.37 12.89
C LEU A 15 4.32 0.81 12.31
N SER A 16 2.98 0.76 12.37
CA SER A 16 2.11 1.82 11.85
C SER A 16 2.08 3.08 12.72
N GLU A 17 2.25 2.95 14.05
CA GLU A 17 2.11 4.07 14.99
C GLU A 17 3.15 5.19 14.75
N PRO A 18 4.46 4.90 14.62
CA PRO A 18 5.44 5.94 14.29
C PRO A 18 5.13 6.65 12.98
N ILE A 19 4.72 5.90 11.94
CA ILE A 19 4.39 6.45 10.63
C ILE A 19 3.20 7.40 10.75
N ARG A 20 2.13 6.95 11.41
CA ARG A 20 0.92 7.76 11.63
C ARG A 20 1.24 9.03 12.41
N LYS A 21 2.02 8.92 13.48
CA LYS A 21 2.44 10.06 14.30
C LYS A 21 3.21 11.10 13.47
N THR A 22 4.24 10.68 12.73
CA THR A 22 5.04 11.62 11.95
C THR A 22 4.23 12.25 10.81
N ILE A 23 3.33 11.50 10.17
CA ILE A 23 2.42 12.06 9.16
C ILE A 23 1.48 13.10 9.77
N LEU A 24 0.94 12.84 10.97
CA LEU A 24 0.06 13.77 11.67
C LEU A 24 0.76 15.08 12.00
N GLU A 25 1.99 15.02 12.52
CA GLU A 25 2.83 16.16 12.87
C GLU A 25 3.35 16.94 11.65
N THR A 26 3.38 16.32 10.48
CA THR A 26 3.85 16.96 9.25
C THR A 26 2.86 18.03 8.79
N PRO A 27 3.30 19.29 8.59
CA PRO A 27 2.49 20.34 7.98
C PRO A 27 2.00 19.91 6.59
N TYR A 28 0.69 19.89 6.40
CA TYR A 28 0.07 19.53 5.14
C TYR A 28 -0.81 20.67 4.66
N THR A 29 -0.40 21.30 3.57
CA THR A 29 -1.26 22.21 2.80
C THR A 29 -1.74 21.43 1.59
N PRO A 30 -3.01 20.99 1.54
CA PRO A 30 -3.53 20.31 0.36
C PRO A 30 -3.36 21.22 -0.87
N PRO A 31 -2.91 20.69 -2.03
CA PRO A 31 -2.82 21.49 -3.24
C PRO A 31 -4.21 22.04 -3.61
N GLU A 32 -4.29 23.28 -4.11
CA GLU A 32 -5.54 23.93 -4.51
C GLU A 32 -6.29 23.15 -5.62
N THR A 33 -5.56 22.33 -6.36
CA THR A 33 -6.00 21.43 -7.44
C THR A 33 -6.37 20.02 -6.94
N GLY A 34 -6.07 19.70 -5.69
CA GLY A 34 -6.15 18.36 -5.13
C GLY A 34 -7.55 18.00 -4.62
N ASN A 35 -8.35 17.35 -5.46
CA ASN A 35 -9.66 16.79 -5.06
C ASN A 35 -9.56 15.60 -4.07
N ILE A 36 -8.36 15.21 -3.63
CA ILE A 36 -8.14 14.12 -2.66
C ILE A 36 -7.15 14.52 -1.57
N SER A 37 -7.36 13.98 -0.37
CA SER A 37 -6.41 14.07 0.73
C SER A 37 -5.52 12.83 0.74
N VAL A 38 -4.27 12.97 0.28
CA VAL A 38 -3.28 11.88 0.31
C VAL A 38 -3.03 11.41 1.75
N LYS A 39 -3.07 12.33 2.72
CA LYS A 39 -2.96 12.01 4.14
C LYS A 39 -4.07 11.07 4.59
N ALA A 40 -5.30 11.29 4.16
CA ALA A 40 -6.42 10.39 4.45
C ALA A 40 -6.28 9.03 3.74
N VAL A 41 -5.77 9.00 2.51
CA VAL A 41 -5.50 7.73 1.80
C VAL A 41 -4.48 6.89 2.56
N ILE A 42 -3.38 7.50 3.04
CA ILE A 42 -2.39 6.77 3.85
C ILE A 42 -3.01 6.32 5.17
N ASP A 43 -3.77 7.18 5.84
CA ASP A 43 -4.40 6.86 7.12
C ASP A 43 -5.36 5.65 7.01
N GLN A 44 -6.10 5.54 5.90
CA GLN A 44 -6.98 4.40 5.59
C GLN A 44 -6.22 3.10 5.30
N LEU A 45 -4.99 3.19 4.79
CA LEU A 45 -4.14 2.03 4.51
C LEU A 45 -3.40 1.52 5.76
N LEU A 46 -3.27 2.35 6.79
CA LEU A 46 -2.61 1.98 8.04
C LEU A 46 -3.57 1.19 8.95
N PRO A 47 -3.10 0.12 9.61
CA PRO A 47 -3.92 -0.64 10.55
C PRO A 47 -4.53 0.22 11.66
N ASP A 48 -5.84 0.09 11.85
CA ASP A 48 -6.55 0.75 12.93
C ASP A 48 -6.76 -0.17 14.14
N LYS A 49 -6.38 0.34 15.31
CA LYS A 49 -6.58 -0.30 16.63
C LYS A 49 -8.05 -0.54 16.95
N SER A 50 -8.96 0.24 16.35
CA SER A 50 -10.40 0.20 16.57
C SER A 50 -11.09 -0.98 15.89
N SER A 51 -10.41 -1.64 14.95
CA SER A 51 -10.90 -2.87 14.34
C SER A 51 -10.81 -4.02 15.35
N ARG A 52 -11.87 -4.14 16.16
CA ARG A 52 -12.00 -5.16 17.20
C ARG A 52 -11.63 -6.53 16.61
N PRO A 53 -10.85 -7.35 17.33
CA PRO A 53 -10.66 -8.73 16.95
C PRO A 53 -12.00 -9.42 17.20
N ASP A 54 -12.85 -9.44 16.17
CA ASP A 54 -13.92 -10.43 16.12
C ASP A 54 -13.25 -11.80 16.26
N SER A 55 -13.84 -12.67 17.07
CA SER A 55 -13.31 -13.98 17.46
C SER A 55 -13.02 -14.92 16.28
N ASN A 56 -13.37 -14.53 15.05
CA ASN A 56 -13.05 -15.20 13.80
C ASN A 56 -12.00 -14.41 13.00
N PHE A 57 -10.84 -14.14 13.61
CA PHE A 57 -9.73 -13.53 12.91
C PHE A 57 -9.21 -14.49 11.83
N SER A 58 -9.47 -14.19 10.56
CA SER A 58 -9.12 -15.06 9.43
C SER A 58 -7.79 -14.64 8.81
N ASP A 59 -7.05 -15.63 8.29
CA ASP A 59 -5.82 -15.42 7.49
C ASP A 59 -5.99 -14.40 6.37
N THR A 60 -7.20 -14.29 5.81
CA THR A 60 -7.53 -13.30 4.78
C THR A 60 -7.46 -11.87 5.31
N ARG A 61 -7.89 -11.62 6.55
CA ARG A 61 -7.87 -10.27 7.14
C ARG A 61 -6.45 -9.78 7.34
N ILE A 62 -5.58 -10.62 7.92
CA ILE A 62 -4.16 -10.27 8.11
C ILE A 62 -3.46 -10.05 6.78
N ARG A 63 -3.75 -10.86 5.76
CA ARG A 63 -3.20 -10.68 4.41
C ARG A 63 -3.62 -9.35 3.79
N ASN A 64 -4.88 -8.95 3.96
CA ASN A 64 -5.33 -7.63 3.53
C ASN A 64 -4.61 -6.52 4.29
N SER A 65 -4.46 -6.62 5.61
CA SER A 65 -3.69 -5.63 6.39
C SER A 65 -2.22 -5.53 5.97
N ILE A 66 -1.58 -6.66 5.65
CA ILE A 66 -0.21 -6.68 5.11
C ILE A 66 -0.17 -5.96 3.76
N LYS A 67 -1.12 -6.24 2.87
CA LYS A 67 -1.23 -5.60 1.56
C LYS A 67 -1.44 -4.10 1.68
N ASP A 68 -2.39 -3.66 2.49
CA ASP A 68 -2.72 -2.25 2.68
C ASP A 68 -1.56 -1.49 3.32
N PHE A 69 -0.93 -2.06 4.35
CA PHE A 69 0.28 -1.50 4.95
C PHE A 69 1.44 -1.41 3.94
N SER A 70 1.63 -2.45 3.11
CA SER A 70 2.66 -2.45 2.07
C SER A 70 2.40 -1.37 1.01
N LEU A 71 1.13 -1.13 0.66
CA LEU A 71 0.71 -0.03 -0.23
C LEU A 71 0.99 1.35 0.40
N ALA A 72 0.82 1.51 1.71
CA ALA A 72 1.20 2.72 2.42
C ALA A 72 2.71 2.93 2.38
N CYS A 73 3.50 1.89 2.68
CA CYS A 73 4.96 1.93 2.59
C CYS A 73 5.43 2.28 1.18
N ALA A 74 4.87 1.63 0.17
CA ALA A 74 5.19 1.87 -1.24
C ALA A 74 5.00 3.34 -1.64
N LEU A 75 3.86 3.94 -1.26
CA LEU A 75 3.57 5.34 -1.52
C LEU A 75 4.60 6.27 -0.84
N LEU A 76 4.83 6.05 0.45
CA LEU A 76 5.75 6.86 1.26
C LEU A 76 7.20 6.76 0.78
N SER A 77 7.66 5.56 0.42
CA SER A 77 9.00 5.31 -0.12
C SER A 77 9.18 5.94 -1.51
N SER A 78 8.17 5.82 -2.38
CA SER A 78 8.21 6.46 -3.71
C SER A 78 8.20 7.99 -3.65
N ALA A 79 7.73 8.59 -2.55
CA ALA A 79 7.69 10.04 -2.38
C ALA A 79 9.06 10.68 -2.12
N ARG A 80 10.17 9.92 -2.05
CA ARG A 80 11.54 10.48 -1.92
C ARG A 80 11.96 11.42 -3.05
N SER A 81 11.44 11.16 -4.25
CA SER A 81 11.68 11.96 -5.45
C SER A 81 10.33 12.24 -6.12
N PRO A 82 9.50 13.10 -5.52
CA PRO A 82 8.18 13.37 -6.04
C PRO A 82 8.32 14.22 -7.30
N THR A 83 7.84 13.67 -8.42
CA THR A 83 7.61 14.39 -9.67
C THR A 83 6.28 15.16 -9.67
N HIS A 84 5.40 14.92 -8.69
CA HIS A 84 4.07 15.53 -8.60
C HIS A 84 3.87 16.24 -7.24
N GLU A 85 3.24 17.42 -7.27
CA GLU A 85 3.01 18.29 -6.10
C GLU A 85 2.20 17.62 -4.98
N LEU A 86 1.30 16.69 -5.32
CA LEU A 86 0.48 15.94 -4.36
C LEU A 86 1.29 15.19 -3.28
N LEU A 87 2.56 14.87 -3.56
CA LEU A 87 3.43 14.09 -2.68
C LEU A 87 4.63 14.90 -2.15
N SER A 88 4.78 16.17 -2.57
CA SER A 88 5.94 17.00 -2.20
C SER A 88 6.01 17.37 -0.73
N TRP A 89 4.89 17.26 -0.01
CA TRP A 89 4.80 17.50 1.42
C TRP A 89 5.36 16.35 2.28
N ILE A 90 5.55 15.16 1.70
CA ILE A 90 6.00 13.97 2.45
C ILE A 90 7.49 14.12 2.80
N PRO A 91 7.86 14.20 4.09
CA PRO A 91 9.25 14.37 4.49
C PRO A 91 10.06 13.10 4.25
N LEU A 92 11.35 13.27 3.92
CA LEU A 92 12.29 12.15 3.74
C LEU A 92 12.34 11.21 4.94
N SER A 93 12.21 11.75 6.16
CA SER A 93 12.19 10.95 7.40
C SER A 93 11.03 9.93 7.42
N VAL A 94 9.86 10.29 6.88
CA VAL A 94 8.71 9.39 6.79
C VAL A 94 8.98 8.28 5.77
N SER A 95 9.60 8.61 4.64
CA SER A 95 10.00 7.61 3.65
C SER A 95 11.02 6.61 4.20
N ILE A 96 12.02 7.06 4.96
CA ILE A 96 13.00 6.19 5.64
C ILE A 96 12.30 5.28 6.66
N LEU A 97 11.38 5.84 7.45
CA LEU A 97 10.61 5.10 8.43
C LEU A 97 9.73 4.02 7.77
N ALA A 98 9.08 4.34 6.65
CA ALA A 98 8.27 3.41 5.87
C ALA A 98 9.10 2.24 5.32
N GLU A 99 10.31 2.49 4.82
CA GLU A 99 11.21 1.43 4.33
C GLU A 99 11.68 0.51 5.47
N SER A 100 12.08 1.10 6.61
CA SER A 100 12.47 0.33 7.79
C SER A 100 11.32 -0.54 8.29
N ALA A 101 10.11 0.02 8.33
CA ALA A 101 8.92 -0.69 8.77
C ALA A 101 8.55 -1.83 7.80
N PHE A 102 8.65 -1.61 6.49
CA PHE A 102 8.45 -2.68 5.50
C PHE A 102 9.48 -3.80 5.63
N CYS A 103 10.75 -3.47 5.89
CA CYS A 103 11.83 -4.43 6.15
C CYS A 103 11.55 -5.29 7.39
N GLU A 104 11.07 -4.69 8.48
CA GLU A 104 10.70 -5.44 9.69
C GLU A 104 9.47 -6.33 9.46
N LEU A 105 8.46 -5.81 8.76
CA LEU A 105 7.29 -6.57 8.38
C LEU A 105 7.64 -7.78 7.51
N SER A 106 8.51 -7.61 6.51
CA SER A 106 8.86 -8.68 5.56
C SER A 106 9.55 -9.86 6.26
N LYS A 107 10.41 -9.57 7.24
CA LYS A 107 11.06 -10.59 8.08
C LYS A 107 10.04 -11.36 8.91
N ALA A 108 9.16 -10.65 9.61
CA ALA A 108 8.14 -11.28 10.45
C ALA A 108 7.11 -12.07 9.61
N HIS A 109 6.78 -11.56 8.42
CA HIS A 109 5.96 -12.26 7.43
C HIS A 109 6.61 -13.56 6.97
N CYS A 110 7.89 -13.53 6.60
CA CYS A 110 8.63 -14.73 6.19
C CYS A 110 8.68 -15.79 7.30
N VAL A 111 8.83 -15.38 8.57
CA VAL A 111 8.77 -16.32 9.71
C VAL A 111 7.37 -16.92 9.88
N THR A 112 6.33 -16.11 9.71
CA THR A 112 4.94 -16.53 9.94
C THR A 112 4.37 -17.38 8.81
N PHE A 113 4.75 -17.09 7.57
CA PHE A 113 4.19 -17.70 6.36
C PHE A 113 5.26 -18.40 5.49
N SER A 114 6.39 -18.82 6.06
CA SER A 114 7.55 -19.38 5.34
C SER A 114 7.18 -20.40 4.25
N GLU A 115 6.42 -21.43 4.59
CA GLU A 115 6.02 -22.49 3.66
C GLU A 115 5.11 -21.98 2.54
N THR A 116 4.17 -21.09 2.87
CA THR A 116 3.24 -20.52 1.90
C THR A 116 3.96 -19.56 0.96
N ASN A 117 4.85 -18.74 1.51
CA ASN A 117 5.67 -17.81 0.74
C ASN A 117 6.59 -18.57 -0.21
N ALA A 118 7.30 -19.61 0.27
CA ALA A 118 8.15 -20.45 -0.57
C ALA A 118 7.39 -21.09 -1.73
N ARG A 119 6.18 -21.59 -1.47
CA ARG A 119 5.31 -22.16 -2.53
C ARG A 119 4.93 -21.11 -3.57
N LYS A 120 4.44 -19.94 -3.16
CA LYS A 120 4.04 -18.87 -4.09
C LYS A 120 5.21 -18.36 -4.93
N ILE A 121 6.38 -18.21 -4.34
CA ILE A 121 7.59 -17.80 -5.07
C ILE A 121 7.99 -18.87 -6.10
N ALA A 122 7.89 -20.15 -5.75
CA ALA A 122 8.13 -21.25 -6.69
C ALA A 122 7.09 -21.30 -7.83
N GLU A 123 5.81 -21.02 -7.54
CA GLU A 123 4.74 -20.92 -8.56
C GLU A 123 5.02 -19.79 -9.57
N LEU A 124 5.67 -18.72 -9.14
CA LEU A 124 6.15 -17.64 -10.02
C LEU A 124 7.43 -17.99 -10.78
N GLY A 125 8.01 -19.18 -10.56
CA GLY A 125 9.27 -19.61 -11.17
C GLY A 125 10.50 -18.86 -10.64
N LEU A 126 10.39 -18.20 -9.48
CA LEU A 126 11.46 -17.40 -8.89
C LEU A 126 12.31 -18.23 -7.91
N ASN A 127 13.60 -17.91 -7.81
CA ASN A 127 14.51 -18.60 -6.89
C ASN A 127 14.39 -18.02 -5.47
N TYR A 128 13.62 -18.72 -4.62
CA TYR A 128 13.40 -18.35 -3.22
C TYR A 128 14.71 -18.07 -2.46
N GLY A 129 15.74 -18.89 -2.66
CA GLY A 129 17.01 -18.81 -1.92
C GLY A 129 17.86 -17.59 -2.24
N MET A 130 17.60 -16.91 -3.36
CA MET A 130 18.36 -15.72 -3.79
C MET A 130 17.66 -14.40 -3.51
N MET A 131 16.40 -14.45 -3.06
CA MET A 131 15.61 -13.25 -2.78
C MET A 131 15.72 -12.85 -1.31
N THR A 132 15.80 -11.53 -1.06
CA THR A 132 15.63 -10.98 0.29
C THR A 132 14.17 -11.12 0.73
N GLU A 133 13.92 -11.02 2.03
CA GLU A 133 12.58 -11.11 2.62
C GLU A 133 11.64 -10.04 2.04
N GLU A 134 12.15 -8.82 1.80
CA GLU A 134 11.41 -7.74 1.16
C GLU A 134 10.96 -8.13 -0.25
N ASN A 135 11.88 -8.60 -1.08
CA ASN A 135 11.59 -9.00 -2.46
C ASN A 135 10.61 -10.19 -2.50
N ARG A 136 10.70 -11.10 -1.54
CA ARG A 136 9.76 -12.22 -1.40
C ARG A 136 8.35 -11.73 -1.06
N LEU A 137 8.22 -10.77 -0.15
CA LEU A 137 6.92 -10.19 0.19
C LEU A 137 6.34 -9.41 -0.99
N ILE A 138 7.16 -8.61 -1.68
CA ILE A 138 6.75 -7.87 -2.89
C ILE A 138 6.24 -8.84 -3.96
N ALA A 139 7.00 -9.88 -4.29
CA ALA A 139 6.62 -10.87 -5.30
C ALA A 139 5.32 -11.61 -4.94
N GLU A 140 5.08 -11.89 -3.66
CA GLU A 140 3.80 -12.47 -3.20
C GLU A 140 2.60 -11.50 -3.35
N LEU A 141 2.84 -10.19 -3.22
CA LEU A 141 1.80 -9.17 -3.30
C LEU A 141 1.50 -8.73 -4.74
N ILE A 142 2.47 -8.79 -5.64
CA ILE A 142 2.35 -8.36 -7.05
C ILE A 142 1.05 -8.87 -7.73
N PRO A 143 0.69 -10.17 -7.67
CA PRO A 143 -0.50 -10.68 -8.34
C PRO A 143 -1.82 -10.07 -7.82
N GLN A 144 -1.82 -9.56 -6.59
CA GLN A 144 -2.99 -8.94 -5.95
C GLN A 144 -3.01 -7.42 -6.14
N VAL A 145 -1.83 -6.80 -6.06
CA VAL A 145 -1.68 -5.34 -6.05
C VAL A 145 -1.69 -4.74 -7.46
N LEU A 146 -0.92 -5.30 -8.41
CA LEU A 146 -0.78 -4.69 -9.73
C LEU A 146 -2.10 -4.55 -10.50
N PRO A 147 -3.00 -5.57 -10.54
CA PRO A 147 -4.30 -5.40 -11.19
C PRO A 147 -5.11 -4.27 -10.54
N SER A 148 -5.17 -4.25 -9.21
CA SER A 148 -5.92 -3.24 -8.45
C SER A 148 -5.42 -1.81 -8.72
N LEU A 149 -4.09 -1.62 -8.74
CA LEU A 149 -3.49 -0.32 -9.05
C LEU A 149 -3.72 0.10 -10.49
N LYS A 150 -3.64 -0.85 -11.43
CA LYS A 150 -3.92 -0.62 -12.85
C LYS A 150 -5.36 -0.16 -13.05
N ASP A 151 -6.32 -0.81 -12.39
CA ASP A 151 -7.74 -0.45 -12.50
C ASP A 151 -7.99 0.98 -12.00
N ILE A 152 -7.38 1.37 -10.87
CA ILE A 152 -7.44 2.76 -10.35
C ILE A 152 -6.85 3.76 -11.35
N ILE A 153 -5.70 3.44 -11.95
CA ILE A 153 -5.06 4.31 -12.94
C ILE A 153 -5.96 4.45 -14.18
N GLN A 154 -6.56 3.35 -14.65
CA GLN A 154 -7.44 3.35 -15.82
C GLN A 154 -8.72 4.15 -15.57
N GLU A 155 -9.39 3.94 -14.44
CA GLU A 155 -10.62 4.64 -14.08
C GLU A 155 -10.42 6.17 -14.03
N SER A 156 -9.25 6.61 -13.55
CA SER A 156 -8.90 8.02 -13.43
C SER A 156 -8.24 8.66 -14.66
N SER A 157 -7.88 7.88 -15.71
CA SER A 157 -7.13 8.37 -16.90
C SER A 157 -7.91 8.43 -18.21
N VAL A 158 -9.21 8.11 -18.23
CA VAL A 158 -10.03 8.18 -19.46
C VAL A 158 -10.18 9.62 -19.94
N ASP A 159 -9.44 9.93 -21.01
CA ASP A 159 -9.44 11.20 -21.73
C ASP A 159 -10.78 11.44 -22.44
N LYS A 160 -11.15 12.72 -22.62
CA LYS A 160 -12.45 13.16 -23.17
C LYS A 160 -12.53 13.12 -24.70
N SER A 161 -11.58 12.51 -25.41
CA SER A 161 -11.46 12.65 -26.86
C SER A 161 -12.34 11.71 -27.70
N ASP A 162 -12.97 10.69 -27.10
CA ASP A 162 -13.95 9.84 -27.80
C ASP A 162 -15.39 10.36 -27.60
N GLU A 163 -15.65 11.58 -28.05
CA GLU A 163 -17.02 12.10 -28.24
C GLU A 163 -17.65 11.50 -29.51
N VAL A 164 -17.88 10.19 -29.54
CA VAL A 164 -18.85 9.56 -30.47
C VAL A 164 -19.59 8.43 -29.77
N ASN A 165 -20.20 8.71 -28.61
CA ASN A 165 -21.53 8.16 -28.32
C ASN A 165 -22.18 8.87 -27.14
N GLU A 166 -23.19 9.66 -27.48
CA GLU A 166 -24.13 10.29 -26.58
C GLU A 166 -24.90 9.22 -25.79
N PHE A 167 -25.06 9.45 -24.48
CA PHE A 167 -25.91 8.71 -23.54
C PHE A 167 -25.47 7.30 -23.12
N SER A 168 -24.65 7.24 -22.06
CA SER A 168 -24.93 6.40 -20.88
C SER A 168 -24.07 6.80 -19.67
N ALA A 169 -24.76 7.15 -18.58
CA ALA A 169 -24.29 7.31 -17.20
C ALA A 169 -23.27 8.44 -16.91
N ALA A 170 -23.77 9.50 -16.27
CA ALA A 170 -23.02 10.42 -15.44
C ALA A 170 -22.48 9.71 -14.18
N SER A 171 -21.62 8.71 -14.34
CA SER A 171 -20.83 8.16 -13.23
C SER A 171 -19.68 9.13 -12.96
N ALA A 172 -19.66 9.69 -11.74
CA ALA A 172 -18.63 10.63 -11.30
C ALA A 172 -17.24 9.99 -11.47
N ARG A 173 -16.44 10.52 -12.41
CA ARG A 173 -15.07 10.03 -12.66
C ARG A 173 -14.23 10.15 -11.39
N ALA A 174 -13.49 9.09 -11.05
CA ALA A 174 -12.59 9.10 -9.90
C ALA A 174 -11.53 10.21 -10.07
N PRO A 175 -11.30 11.06 -9.04
CA PRO A 175 -10.31 12.13 -9.10
C PRO A 175 -8.93 11.68 -9.58
N VAL A 176 -8.29 12.47 -10.46
CA VAL A 176 -6.94 12.19 -11.02
C VAL A 176 -5.88 11.95 -9.95
N GLY A 177 -6.06 12.54 -8.75
CA GLY A 177 -5.16 12.28 -7.62
C GLY A 177 -5.06 10.79 -7.24
N PHE A 178 -6.12 10.00 -7.43
CA PHE A 178 -6.07 8.55 -7.17
C PHE A 178 -5.16 7.83 -8.18
N ALA A 179 -5.22 8.17 -9.47
CA ALA A 179 -4.26 7.67 -10.46
C ALA A 179 -2.82 8.04 -10.10
N ILE A 180 -2.58 9.25 -9.60
CA ILE A 180 -1.23 9.69 -9.22
C ILE A 180 -0.72 8.87 -8.03
N VAL A 181 -1.53 8.71 -6.98
CA VAL A 181 -1.17 7.86 -5.82
C VAL A 181 -0.89 6.42 -6.26
N ALA A 182 -1.79 5.85 -7.07
CA ALA A 182 -1.66 4.48 -7.58
C ALA A 182 -0.41 4.31 -8.45
N ALA A 183 -0.05 5.29 -9.28
CA ALA A 183 1.17 5.25 -10.10
C ALA A 183 2.45 5.25 -9.25
N TYR A 184 2.47 5.98 -8.12
CA TYR A 184 3.62 5.97 -7.22
C TYR A 184 3.77 4.64 -6.47
N GLN A 185 2.64 4.05 -6.06
CA GLN A 185 2.63 2.70 -5.49
C GLN A 185 3.08 1.67 -6.54
N PHE A 186 2.55 1.77 -7.76
CA PHE A 186 2.87 0.88 -8.87
C PHE A 186 4.37 0.94 -9.22
N ARG A 187 4.98 2.13 -9.24
CA ARG A 187 6.41 2.29 -9.52
C ARG A 187 7.31 1.62 -8.48
N TRP A 188 6.84 1.50 -7.25
CA TRP A 188 7.62 0.89 -6.16
C TRP A 188 7.58 -0.64 -6.20
N PHE A 189 6.43 -1.20 -6.57
CA PHE A 189 6.24 -2.65 -6.77
C PHE A 189 6.92 -3.16 -8.05
#